data_AF-A0A846CBA1-F1
#
_entry.id   AF-A0A846CBA1-F1
#
_cell.length_a   1.000
_cell.length_b   1.000
_cell.length_c   1.000
_cell.angle_alpha   90.00
_cell.angle_beta   90.00
_cell.angle_gamma   90.00
#
_symmetry.space_group_name_H-M   'P 1'
#
loop_
_entity.id
_entity.type
_entity.pdbx_description
1 polymer ?
#
loop_
_entity_poly.entity_id
_entity_poly.type
_entity_poly.pdbx_seq_one_letter_code
_entity_poly.pdbx_strand_id
1 'polypeptide(L)'
;MDLEQKEVSKNLPLPVSSEKGEISPPTNSQSEQEETKVKKTGAWAVFASTFVTILLAEIGDKTQLTTLLMTAESQSPWIVFAGAGSALVTTSLLGVLLGQWLASHLSPKTIERSAGIILLLISLTLIVEVFYENFA
;
A
#
# COMPACT_ATOMS: atom_id res chain seq x y z
N MET A 1 23.28 70.20 37.37
CA MET A 1 22.98 70.73 38.71
C MET A 1 21.47 70.64 38.83
N ASP A 2 20.87 69.50 39.18
CA ASP A 2 21.30 68.54 40.19
C ASP A 2 20.44 67.25 40.11
N LEU A 3 21.14 66.10 40.20
CA LEU A 3 20.76 64.85 40.91
C LEU A 3 19.73 63.94 40.21
N GLU A 4 20.06 62.77 39.65
CA GLU A 4 21.04 61.72 40.00
C GLU A 4 20.83 61.00 41.34
N GLN A 5 19.62 60.93 41.90
CA GLN A 5 19.31 59.94 42.95
C GLN A 5 17.80 59.65 43.02
N LYS A 6 17.31 58.75 42.17
CA LYS A 6 16.21 57.88 42.61
C LYS A 6 16.33 56.50 41.98
N GLU A 7 16.78 55.59 42.83
CA GLU A 7 16.68 54.15 42.69
C GLU A 7 17.58 53.45 41.67
N VAL A 8 18.88 53.73 41.79
CA VAL A 8 19.86 52.63 41.94
C VAL A 8 19.54 51.88 43.25
N SER A 9 18.44 51.15 43.31
CA SER A 9 18.13 50.24 44.44
C SER A 9 16.95 49.32 44.13
N LYS A 10 17.04 48.53 43.05
CA LYS A 10 16.31 47.25 43.00
C LYS A 10 16.83 46.30 41.94
N ASN A 11 18.15 46.14 41.89
CA ASN A 11 18.81 44.98 41.27
C ASN A 11 19.55 44.21 42.37
N LEU A 12 18.88 43.24 43.01
CA LEU A 12 19.47 42.08 43.71
C LEU A 12 18.33 41.05 43.98
N PRO A 13 18.63 39.75 44.18
CA PRO A 13 18.31 38.69 43.23
C PRO A 13 17.17 37.77 43.73
N LEU A 14 16.73 36.94 42.79
CA LEU A 14 15.66 35.93 42.80
C LEU A 14 15.43 35.15 44.11
N PRO A 15 14.17 34.76 44.38
CA PRO A 15 13.85 33.37 44.66
C PRO A 15 13.27 32.68 43.42
N VAL A 16 14.01 31.67 43.00
CA VAL A 16 13.65 30.59 42.09
C VAL A 16 12.36 29.89 42.55
N SER A 17 11.45 29.62 41.59
CA SER A 17 10.45 28.54 41.50
C SER A 17 9.18 29.12 40.86
N SER A 18 8.55 28.60 39.82
CA SER A 18 8.74 27.44 38.95
C SER A 18 7.73 27.62 37.81
N GLU A 19 8.03 27.09 36.63
CA GLU A 19 7.07 26.79 35.55
C GLU A 19 6.36 28.01 34.93
N LYS A 20 6.40 28.28 33.62
CA LYS A 20 6.18 27.33 32.52
C LYS A 20 6.39 28.11 31.22
N GLY A 21 7.18 27.57 30.29
CA GLY A 21 7.30 28.11 28.93
C GLY A 21 8.74 28.26 28.45
N GLU A 22 9.52 27.19 28.51
CA GLU A 22 10.80 27.11 27.79
C GLU A 22 10.59 26.36 26.46
N ILE A 23 11.39 26.74 25.46
CA ILE A 23 11.79 26.00 24.23
C ILE A 23 10.83 26.15 23.03
N SER A 24 11.17 26.49 21.76
CA SER A 24 12.34 27.01 21.01
C SER A 24 11.84 27.35 19.55
N PRO A 25 12.67 27.40 18.47
CA PRO A 25 12.75 28.43 17.41
C PRO A 25 11.83 28.14 16.18
N PRO A 26 11.88 28.91 15.06
CA PRO A 26 11.21 28.49 13.83
C PRO A 26 11.91 27.26 13.24
N THR A 27 11.47 26.07 13.64
CA THR A 27 11.85 24.82 12.99
C THR A 27 10.89 24.58 11.85
N ASN A 28 11.41 24.83 10.64
CA ASN A 28 10.92 24.31 9.37
C ASN A 28 10.40 22.87 9.55
N SER A 29 9.10 22.75 9.76
CA SER A 29 8.38 21.49 9.65
C SER A 29 7.69 21.53 8.30
N GLN A 30 8.46 21.17 7.28
CA GLN A 30 7.92 20.51 6.10
C GLN A 30 7.25 19.22 6.56
N SER A 31 6.05 19.34 7.11
CA SER A 31 4.98 18.43 6.78
C SER A 31 4.12 19.21 5.79
N GLU A 32 4.61 19.25 4.54
CA GLU A 32 3.68 19.31 3.42
C GLU A 32 2.73 18.14 3.64
N GLN A 33 1.58 18.46 4.23
CA GLN A 33 0.40 17.67 4.06
C GLN A 33 0.28 17.55 2.56
N GLU A 34 0.65 16.38 2.05
CA GLU A 34 0.25 15.94 0.73
C GLU A 34 -1.27 15.79 0.80
N GLU A 35 -1.96 16.93 0.83
CA GLU A 35 -3.28 17.06 0.29
C GLU A 35 -3.13 16.57 -1.14
N THR A 36 -3.41 15.28 -1.32
CA THR A 36 -3.69 14.69 -2.62
C THR A 36 -4.96 15.38 -3.10
N LYS A 37 -4.77 16.59 -3.61
CA LYS A 37 -5.71 17.28 -4.46
C LYS A 37 -5.93 16.31 -5.59
N VAL A 38 -7.01 15.51 -5.49
CA VAL A 38 -7.45 14.59 -6.53
C VAL A 38 -7.71 15.47 -7.74
N LYS A 39 -6.68 15.68 -8.56
CA LYS A 39 -6.82 16.18 -9.91
C LYS A 39 -7.85 15.25 -10.53
N LYS A 40 -8.82 15.82 -11.23
CA LYS A 40 -9.76 15.09 -12.05
C LYS A 40 -8.94 14.30 -13.08
N THR A 41 -8.49 13.11 -12.70
CA THR A 41 -7.71 12.22 -13.56
C THR A 41 -8.69 11.77 -14.63
N GLY A 42 -8.32 11.96 -15.90
CA GLY A 42 -9.12 11.44 -16.99
C GLY A 42 -9.28 9.93 -16.81
N ALA A 43 -10.40 9.35 -17.25
CA ALA A 43 -10.61 7.90 -17.22
C ALA A 43 -9.42 7.13 -17.86
N TRP A 44 -8.79 7.73 -18.86
CA TRP A 44 -7.56 7.22 -19.47
C TRP A 44 -6.36 7.18 -18.52
N ALA A 45 -6.19 8.18 -17.66
CA ALA A 45 -5.11 8.20 -16.67
C ALA A 45 -5.31 7.10 -15.62
N VAL A 46 -6.55 6.89 -15.16
CA VAL A 46 -6.89 5.80 -14.23
C VAL A 46 -6.66 4.44 -14.90
N PHE A 47 -7.15 4.27 -16.13
CA PHE A 47 -6.92 3.05 -16.90
C PHE A 47 -5.43 2.76 -17.08
N ALA A 48 -4.64 3.75 -17.52
CA ALA A 48 -3.22 3.59 -17.74
C ALA A 48 -2.47 3.27 -16.43
N SER A 49 -2.78 3.96 -15.31
CA SER A 49 -2.15 3.66 -14.03
C SER A 49 -2.48 2.26 -13.54
N THR A 50 -3.76 1.86 -13.59
CA THR A 50 -4.18 0.53 -13.15
C THR A 50 -3.60 -0.56 -14.04
N PHE A 51 -3.58 -0.33 -15.37
CA PHE A 51 -2.95 -1.25 -16.32
C PHE A 51 -1.46 -1.43 -16.02
N VAL A 52 -0.70 -0.34 -15.87
CA VAL A 52 0.75 -0.43 -15.58
C VAL A 52 0.99 -1.11 -14.23
N THR A 53 0.24 -0.77 -13.18
CA THR A 53 0.39 -1.41 -11.86
C THR A 53 0.12 -2.91 -11.92
N ILE A 54 -0.96 -3.33 -12.59
CA ILE A 54 -1.29 -4.75 -12.72
C ILE A 54 -0.27 -5.46 -13.60
N LEU A 55 0.10 -4.85 -14.74
CA LEU A 55 1.11 -5.41 -15.64
C LEU A 55 2.41 -5.69 -14.89
N LEU A 56 2.93 -4.70 -14.15
CA LEU A 56 4.16 -4.86 -13.35
C LEU A 56 4.02 -5.91 -12.26
N ALA A 57 2.86 -5.99 -11.60
CA ALA A 57 2.59 -7.02 -10.59
C ALA A 57 2.51 -8.43 -11.20
N GLU A 58 2.13 -8.54 -12.47
CA GLU A 58 1.96 -9.82 -13.17
C GLU A 58 3.13 -10.21 -14.08
N ILE A 59 4.12 -9.34 -14.36
CA ILE A 59 5.25 -9.69 -15.24
C ILE A 59 5.95 -10.95 -14.71
N GLY A 60 5.89 -12.02 -15.50
CA GLY A 60 6.54 -13.28 -15.17
C GLY A 60 5.72 -14.19 -14.26
N ASP A 61 4.41 -13.95 -14.13
CA ASP A 61 3.54 -14.93 -13.50
C ASP A 61 3.56 -16.26 -14.27
N LYS A 62 3.45 -17.37 -13.54
CA LYS A 62 3.44 -18.72 -14.10
C LYS A 62 2.32 -18.88 -15.14
N THR A 63 1.19 -18.21 -14.93
CA THR A 63 0.06 -18.22 -15.87
C THR A 63 0.43 -17.63 -17.23
N GLN A 64 1.30 -16.61 -17.28
CA GLN A 64 1.76 -16.03 -18.54
C GLN A 64 2.67 -16.99 -19.30
N LEU A 65 3.55 -17.71 -18.61
CA LEU A 65 4.42 -18.73 -19.23
C LEU A 65 3.62 -19.94 -19.72
N THR A 66 2.64 -20.40 -18.94
CA THR A 66 1.71 -21.46 -19.37
C THR A 66 0.93 -21.04 -20.61
N THR A 67 0.41 -19.81 -20.65
CA THR A 67 -0.32 -19.29 -21.81
C THR A 67 0.58 -19.15 -23.03
N LEU A 68 1.82 -18.70 -22.86
CA LEU A 68 2.81 -18.61 -23.93
C LEU A 68 3.15 -19.98 -24.50
N LEU A 69 3.42 -20.97 -23.64
CA LEU A 69 3.70 -22.35 -24.06
C LEU A 69 2.50 -22.98 -24.79
N MET A 70 1.29 -22.79 -24.25
CA MET A 70 0.06 -23.27 -24.88
C MET A 70 -0.18 -22.61 -26.23
N THR A 71 0.16 -21.33 -26.38
CA THR A 71 0.07 -20.60 -27.65
C THR A 71 1.14 -21.09 -28.64
N ALA A 72 2.36 -21.38 -28.17
CA ALA A 72 3.46 -21.87 -28.99
C ALA A 72 3.22 -23.28 -29.55
N GLU A 73 2.58 -24.15 -28.77
CA GLU A 73 2.20 -25.52 -29.19
C GLU A 73 0.89 -25.57 -29.99
N SER A 74 0.08 -24.50 -29.97
CA SER A 74 -1.21 -24.47 -30.65
C SER A 74 -1.06 -24.09 -32.12
N GLN A 75 -1.71 -24.85 -33.01
CA GLN A 75 -1.83 -24.49 -34.43
C GLN A 75 -2.74 -23.27 -34.67
N SER A 76 -3.46 -22.82 -33.65
CA SER A 76 -4.33 -21.64 -33.71
C SER A 76 -4.14 -20.76 -32.46
N PRO A 77 -3.20 -19.78 -32.50
CA PRO A 77 -2.88 -18.93 -31.35
C PRO A 77 -4.05 -18.04 -30.93
N TRP A 78 -4.92 -17.66 -31.87
CA TRP A 78 -6.10 -16.85 -31.60
C TRP A 78 -7.12 -17.54 -30.70
N ILE A 79 -7.26 -18.87 -30.80
CA ILE A 79 -8.18 -19.64 -29.96
C ILE A 79 -7.64 -19.71 -28.53
N VAL A 80 -6.33 -19.89 -28.36
CA VAL A 80 -5.69 -19.89 -27.03
C VAL A 80 -5.84 -18.52 -26.38
N PHE A 81 -5.62 -17.44 -27.14
CA PHE A 81 -5.84 -16.08 -26.66
C PHE A 81 -7.29 -15.84 -26.20
N ALA A 82 -8.27 -16.22 -27.02
CA ALA A 82 -9.68 -16.08 -26.66
C ALA A 82 -10.05 -16.93 -25.44
N GLY A 83 -9.54 -18.16 -25.36
CA GLY A 83 -9.73 -19.06 -24.22
C GLY A 83 -9.15 -18.48 -22.93
N ALA A 84 -7.86 -18.17 -22.92
CA ALA A 84 -7.16 -17.59 -21.76
C ALA A 84 -7.77 -16.25 -21.34
N GLY A 85 -8.08 -15.37 -22.30
CA GLY A 85 -8.76 -14.09 -22.04
C GLY A 85 -10.15 -14.27 -21.43
N SER A 86 -10.96 -15.20 -21.96
CA SER A 86 -12.27 -15.49 -21.40
C SER A 86 -12.20 -16.11 -20.00
N ALA A 87 -11.22 -16.98 -19.75
CA ALA A 87 -10.97 -17.56 -18.44
C ALA A 87 -10.56 -16.50 -17.42
N LEU A 88 -9.69 -15.56 -17.81
CA LEU A 88 -9.28 -14.45 -16.96
C LEU A 88 -10.48 -13.57 -16.59
N VAL A 89 -11.25 -13.12 -17.58
CA VAL A 89 -12.45 -12.28 -17.36
C VAL A 89 -13.45 -13.00 -16.46
N THR A 90 -13.70 -14.28 -16.70
CA THR A 90 -14.62 -15.08 -15.90
C THR A 90 -14.13 -15.22 -14.45
N THR A 91 -12.84 -15.52 -14.27
CA THR A 91 -12.24 -15.66 -12.93
C THR A 91 -12.25 -14.34 -12.17
N SER A 92 -11.90 -13.23 -12.82
CA SER A 92 -11.98 -11.89 -12.22
C SER A 92 -13.41 -11.53 -11.83
N LEU A 93 -14.39 -11.81 -12.70
CA LEU A 93 -15.80 -11.55 -12.40
C LEU A 93 -16.27 -12.36 -11.19
N LEU A 94 -15.95 -13.65 -11.14
CA LEU A 94 -16.26 -14.50 -9.99
C LEU A 94 -15.57 -14.00 -8.72
N GLY A 95 -14.30 -13.60 -8.80
CA GLY A 95 -13.55 -13.03 -7.68
C GLY A 95 -14.19 -11.76 -7.14
N VAL A 96 -14.64 -10.85 -8.01
CA VAL A 96 -15.33 -9.61 -7.60
C VAL A 96 -16.68 -9.91 -6.96
N LEU A 97 -17.49 -10.79 -7.56
CA LEU A 97 -18.80 -11.17 -7.00
C LEU A 97 -18.66 -11.83 -5.63
N LEU A 98 -17.73 -12.78 -5.51
CA LEU A 98 -17.47 -13.49 -4.26
C LEU A 98 -16.87 -12.55 -3.21
N GLY A 99 -15.94 -11.68 -3.60
CA GLY A 99 -15.35 -10.66 -2.73
C GLY A 99 -16.39 -9.65 -2.23
N GLN A 100 -17.28 -9.18 -3.10
CA GLN A 100 -18.38 -8.29 -2.72
C GLN A 100 -19.35 -8.97 -1.76
N TRP A 101 -19.72 -10.23 -2.04
CA TRP A 101 -20.56 -11.01 -1.15
C TRP A 101 -19.91 -11.17 0.23
N LEU A 102 -18.62 -11.52 0.27
CA LEU A 102 -17.87 -11.71 1.51
C LEU A 102 -17.73 -10.40 2.30
N ALA A 103 -17.46 -9.29 1.62
CA ALA A 103 -17.37 -7.94 2.21
C ALA A 103 -18.71 -7.47 2.78
N SER A 104 -19.84 -7.90 2.21
CA SER A 104 -21.17 -7.56 2.73
C SER A 104 -21.60 -8.37 3.96
N HIS A 105 -21.06 -9.58 4.15
CA HIS A 105 -21.45 -10.47 5.25
C HIS A 105 -20.44 -10.51 6.42
N LEU A 106 -19.17 -10.19 6.17
CA LEU A 106 -18.10 -10.28 7.17
C LEU A 106 -17.55 -8.91 7.54
N SER A 107 -17.12 -8.77 8.80
CA SER A 107 -16.43 -7.56 9.23
C SER A 107 -15.07 -7.42 8.51
N PRO A 108 -14.61 -6.21 8.19
CA PRO A 108 -13.32 -6.00 7.52
C PRO A 108 -12.13 -6.64 8.26
N LYS A 109 -12.15 -6.61 9.60
CA LYS A 109 -11.12 -7.22 10.45
C LYS A 109 -11.04 -8.73 10.29
N THR A 110 -12.18 -9.39 10.05
CA THR A 110 -12.23 -10.84 9.83
C THR A 110 -11.61 -11.18 8.49
N ILE A 111 -11.94 -10.42 7.45
CA ILE A 111 -11.43 -10.62 6.09
C ILE A 111 -9.90 -10.46 6.08
N GLU A 112 -9.38 -9.38 6.66
CA GLU A 112 -7.94 -9.09 6.72
C GLU A 112 -7.16 -10.21 7.43
N ARG A 113 -7.62 -10.65 8.62
CA ARG A 113 -6.98 -11.74 9.35
C ARG A 113 -7.04 -13.06 8.57
N SER A 114 -8.18 -13.36 7.94
CA SER A 114 -8.34 -14.58 7.16
C SER A 114 -7.41 -14.60 5.95
N ALA A 115 -7.29 -13.48 5.22
CA ALA A 115 -6.40 -13.34 4.08
C ALA A 115 -4.94 -13.55 4.49
N GLY A 116 -4.51 -12.96 5.62
CA GLY A 116 -3.16 -13.14 6.15
C GLY A 116 -2.87 -14.60 6.55
N ILE A 117 -3.81 -15.27 7.22
CA ILE A 117 -3.65 -16.69 7.60
C ILE A 117 -3.57 -17.58 6.37
N ILE A 118 -4.47 -17.40 5.40
CA ILE A 118 -4.48 -18.18 4.15
C ILE A 118 -3.17 -17.97 3.39
N LEU A 119 -2.67 -16.74 3.31
CA LEU A 119 -1.41 -16.42 2.65
C LEU A 119 -0.22 -17.10 3.35
N LEU A 120 -0.18 -17.09 4.69
CA LEU A 120 0.86 -17.77 5.47
C LEU A 120 0.83 -19.29 5.21
N LEU A 121 -0.36 -19.90 5.23
CA LEU A 121 -0.52 -21.33 4.96
C LEU A 121 -0.03 -21.69 3.55
N ILE A 122 -0.45 -20.95 2.51
CA ILE A 122 0.01 -21.18 1.13
C ILE A 122 1.53 -21.05 1.05
N SER A 123 2.10 -20.02 1.67
CA SER A 123 3.56 -19.81 1.67
C SER A 123 4.30 -20.97 2.33
N LEU A 124 3.82 -21.47 3.47
CA LEU A 124 4.42 -22.62 4.16
C LEU A 124 4.29 -23.90 3.33
N THR A 125 3.12 -24.15 2.73
CA THR A 125 2.89 -25.30 1.84
C THR A 125 3.87 -25.28 0.67
N LEU A 126 4.07 -24.13 0.02
CA LEU A 126 5.02 -24.02 -1.09
C LEU A 126 6.47 -24.27 -0.64
N ILE A 127 6.87 -23.79 0.53
CA ILE A 127 8.21 -24.04 1.07
C ILE A 127 8.43 -25.54 1.33
N VAL A 128 7.44 -26.20 1.94
CA VAL A 128 7.51 -27.64 2.22
C VAL A 128 7.54 -28.45 0.92
N GLU A 129 6.71 -28.09 -0.07
CA GLU A 129 6.66 -28.77 -1.36
C GLU A 129 7.99 -28.66 -2.10
N VAL A 130 8.57 -27.45 -2.17
CA VAL A 130 9.91 -27.23 -2.75
C VAL A 130 10.99 -28.01 -2.00
N PHE A 131 10.95 -28.02 -0.66
CA PHE A 131 11.95 -28.75 0.13
C PHE A 131 11.81 -30.27 -0.05
N TYR A 132 10.57 -30.78 -0.11
CA TYR A 132 10.32 -32.20 -0.34
C TYR A 132 10.79 -32.63 -1.73
N GLU A 133 10.43 -31.91 -2.81
CA GLU A 133 10.91 -32.23 -4.17
C GLU A 133 12.43 -32.15 -4.32
N ASN A 134 13.12 -31.29 -3.56
CA ASN A 134 14.57 -31.12 -3.67
C ASN A 134 15.38 -32.14 -2.86
N PHE A 135 14.79 -32.78 -1.84
CA PHE A 135 15.51 -33.65 -0.91
C PHE A 135 14.94 -35.08 -0.76
N ALA A 136 13.77 -35.38 -1.33
CA ALA A 136 13.20 -36.73 -1.42
C ALA A 136 13.45 -37.35 -2.81
#